data_AF-A0A0L0UL77-F1
#
_entry.id   AF-A0A0L0UL77-F1
#
_cell.length_a   1.000
_cell.length_b   1.000
_cell.length_c   1.000
_cell.angle_alpha   90.00
_cell.angle_beta   90.00
_cell.angle_gamma   90.00
#
_symmetry.space_group_name_H-M   'P 1'
#
loop_
_entity.id
_entity.type
_entity.pdbx_description
1 polymer ?
#
loop_
_entity_poly.entity_id
_entity_poly.type
_entity_poly.pdbx_seq_one_letter_code
_entity_poly.pdbx_strand_id
1 'polypeptide(L)'
;MVKSDCGFDDKFFKLFKTKISFLKDTEKHGVLLFDEIFLRESLNVDTKTLSYTGLEDYGKDNSSLNSGQKADHGLVLMFQSLGSNITQPIAVFASKGSVKGD
;
A
#
# COMPACT_ATOMS: atom_id res chain seq x y z
N MET A 1 1.56 17.16 -0.19
CA MET A 1 1.01 16.08 0.64
C MET A 1 1.02 14.82 -0.18
N VAL A 2 1.67 13.75 0.32
CA VAL A 2 1.59 12.41 -0.30
C VAL A 2 0.15 11.93 -0.14
N LYS A 3 -0.45 11.35 -1.18
CA LYS A 3 -1.81 10.83 -1.08
C LYS A 3 -1.69 9.41 -0.53
N SER A 4 -2.29 9.16 0.63
CA SER A 4 -2.31 7.82 1.24
C SER A 4 -3.48 6.99 0.71
N ASP A 5 -3.67 6.99 -0.61
CA ASP A 5 -4.67 6.15 -1.27
C ASP A 5 -4.12 4.70 -1.33
N CYS A 6 -4.99 3.70 -1.52
CA CYS A 6 -4.52 2.32 -1.66
C CYS A 6 -3.78 2.12 -3.00
N GLY A 7 -2.87 1.16 -3.01
CA GLY A 7 -2.00 0.83 -4.11
C GLY A 7 -0.62 1.48 -4.02
N PHE A 8 0.03 1.59 -5.19
CA PHE A 8 1.35 2.17 -5.33
C PHE A 8 1.25 3.68 -5.60
N ASP A 9 2.00 4.50 -4.86
CA ASP A 9 2.10 5.96 -5.10
C ASP A 9 3.39 6.29 -5.87
N ASP A 10 3.24 6.73 -7.12
CA ASP A 10 4.36 7.14 -7.99
C ASP A 10 5.24 8.25 -7.38
N LYS A 11 4.63 9.20 -6.67
CA LYS A 11 5.36 10.30 -6.01
C LYS A 11 6.17 9.74 -4.85
N PHE A 12 5.61 8.80 -4.10
CA PHE A 12 6.35 8.07 -3.09
C PHE A 12 7.52 7.31 -3.72
N PHE A 13 7.33 6.55 -4.80
CA PHE A 13 8.42 5.81 -5.45
C PHE A 13 9.51 6.74 -6.01
N LYS A 14 9.15 7.94 -6.48
CA LYS A 14 10.14 8.95 -6.89
C LYS A 14 11.01 9.40 -5.72
N LEU A 15 10.41 9.65 -4.56
CA LEU A 15 11.15 9.99 -3.33
C LEU A 15 11.96 8.80 -2.80
N PHE A 16 11.39 7.61 -2.86
CA PHE A 16 12.03 6.37 -2.45
C PHE A 16 13.28 6.09 -3.30
N LYS A 17 13.17 6.23 -4.63
CA LYS A 17 14.32 6.12 -5.55
C LYS A 17 15.44 7.09 -5.18
N THR A 18 15.11 8.34 -4.88
CA THR A 18 16.09 9.32 -4.42
C THR A 18 16.75 8.88 -3.11
N LYS A 19 15.98 8.41 -2.12
CA LYS A 19 16.52 7.89 -0.85
C LYS A 19 17.47 6.71 -1.07
N ILE A 20 17.06 5.73 -1.88
CA ILE A 20 17.86 4.54 -2.20
C ILE A 20 19.12 4.89 -2.98
N SER A 21 19.11 5.96 -3.78
CA SER A 21 20.30 6.41 -4.53
C SER A 21 21.44 6.91 -3.64
N PHE A 22 21.15 7.34 -2.41
CA PHE A 22 22.16 7.74 -1.42
C PHE A 22 22.81 6.55 -0.70
N LEU A 23 22.27 5.34 -0.86
CA LEU A 23 22.80 4.12 -0.24
C LEU A 23 23.91 3.49 -1.08
N LYS A 24 24.79 2.74 -0.42
CA LYS A 24 25.79 1.91 -1.12
C LYS A 24 25.10 0.75 -1.81
N ASP A 25 25.72 0.20 -2.86
CA ASP A 25 25.10 -0.87 -3.65
C ASP A 25 24.73 -2.10 -2.81
N THR A 26 25.54 -2.45 -1.81
CA THR A 26 25.23 -3.54 -0.87
C THR A 26 23.97 -3.27 -0.03
N GLU A 27 23.69 -2.01 0.28
CA GLU A 27 22.56 -1.57 1.12
C GLU A 27 21.26 -1.42 0.31
N LYS A 28 21.34 -1.34 -1.02
CA LYS A 28 20.17 -1.32 -1.91
C LYS A 28 19.47 -2.67 -1.98
N HIS A 29 20.18 -3.76 -1.68
CA HIS A 29 19.62 -5.10 -1.63
C HIS A 29 18.69 -5.22 -0.42
N GLY A 30 17.51 -5.75 -0.66
CA GLY A 30 16.44 -5.85 0.33
C GLY A 30 15.48 -6.97 0.01
N VAL A 31 14.58 -7.23 0.93
CA VAL A 31 13.47 -8.17 0.79
C VAL A 31 12.15 -7.41 0.73
N LEU A 32 11.20 -7.96 -0.01
CA LEU A 32 9.82 -7.54 0.01
C LEU A 32 9.07 -8.42 1.00
N LEU A 33 8.44 -7.78 1.97
CA LEU A 33 7.58 -8.42 2.94
C LEU A 33 6.14 -8.07 2.60
N PHE A 34 5.25 -9.04 2.72
CA PHE A 34 3.82 -8.82 2.59
C PHE A 34 3.13 -9.55 3.73
N ASP A 35 2.13 -8.89 4.32
CA ASP A 35 1.30 -9.47 5.36
C ASP A 35 -0.07 -8.80 5.36
N GLU A 36 -1.05 -9.45 5.99
CA GLU A 36 -2.42 -8.97 6.11
C GLU A 36 -2.68 -8.41 7.51
N ILE A 37 -3.41 -7.29 7.56
CA ILE A 37 -3.93 -6.74 8.80
C ILE A 37 -5.46 -6.74 8.77
N PHE A 38 -6.07 -7.11 9.90
CA PHE A 38 -7.51 -6.95 10.07
C PHE A 38 -7.86 -5.48 10.26
N LEU A 39 -8.85 -5.02 9.50
CA LEU A 39 -9.39 -3.67 9.54
C LEU A 39 -10.80 -3.70 10.15
N ARG A 40 -11.14 -2.63 10.86
CA ARG A 40 -12.53 -2.40 11.27
C ARG A 40 -13.31 -1.85 10.08
N GLU A 41 -14.35 -2.56 9.68
CA GLU A 41 -15.28 -2.06 8.67
C GLU A 41 -15.86 -0.70 9.07
N SER A 42 -15.60 0.30 8.24
CA SER A 42 -16.16 1.64 8.38
C SER A 42 -16.21 2.29 7.01
N LEU A 43 -17.16 3.20 6.82
CA LEU A 43 -17.26 3.99 5.59
C LEU A 43 -17.16 5.45 5.98
N ASN A 44 -16.22 6.16 5.37
CA ASN A 44 -16.04 7.59 5.59
C ASN A 44 -16.14 8.34 4.26
N VAL A 45 -16.76 9.51 4.31
CA VAL A 45 -17.04 10.36 3.15
C VAL A 45 -16.30 11.67 3.33
N ASP A 46 -15.37 11.95 2.43
CA ASP A 46 -14.76 13.27 2.35
C ASP A 46 -15.57 14.14 1.39
N THR A 47 -16.35 15.08 1.95
CA THR A 47 -17.21 15.99 1.19
C THR A 47 -16.44 17.01 0.36
N LYS A 48 -15.16 17.26 0.67
CA LYS A 48 -14.32 18.19 -0.11
C LYS A 48 -13.79 17.54 -1.38
N THR A 49 -13.45 16.26 -1.30
CA THR A 49 -12.93 15.50 -2.44
C THR A 49 -14.00 14.65 -3.13
N LEU A 50 -15.19 14.58 -2.55
CA LEU A 50 -16.30 13.70 -2.96
C LEU A 50 -15.85 12.24 -3.07
N SER A 51 -14.98 11.82 -2.15
CA SER A 51 -14.42 10.46 -2.12
C SER A 51 -14.97 9.64 -0.95
N TYR A 52 -15.04 8.33 -1.18
CA TYR A 52 -15.40 7.34 -0.18
C TYR A 52 -14.15 6.57 0.22
N THR A 53 -13.96 6.35 1.52
CA THR A 53 -12.87 5.53 2.07
C THR A 53 -13.46 4.41 2.92
N GLY A 54 -12.80 3.24 2.91
CA GLY A 54 -13.24 2.04 3.63
C GLY A 54 -14.03 1.03 2.79
N LEU A 55 -14.10 1.24 1.47
CA LEU A 55 -14.47 0.20 0.51
C LEU A 55 -13.22 -0.59 0.09
N GLU A 56 -13.44 -1.73 -0.56
CA GLU A 56 -12.38 -2.44 -1.28
C GLU A 56 -11.68 -1.51 -2.27
N ASP A 57 -10.35 -1.59 -2.26
CA ASP A 57 -9.49 -0.78 -3.09
C ASP A 57 -8.19 -1.56 -3.37
N TYR A 58 -8.21 -2.30 -4.48
CA TYR A 58 -7.05 -3.00 -5.04
C TYR A 58 -6.13 -2.07 -5.87
N GLY A 59 -6.27 -0.75 -5.71
CA GLY A 59 -5.54 0.24 -6.48
C GLY A 59 -6.11 0.45 -7.89
N LYS A 60 -5.55 1.44 -8.61
CA LYS A 60 -6.07 1.88 -9.91
C LYS A 60 -6.00 0.82 -11.01
N ASP A 61 -4.96 -0.01 -10.97
CA ASP A 61 -4.70 -1.00 -12.02
C ASP A 61 -5.69 -2.17 -11.98
N ASN A 62 -6.32 -2.42 -10.82
CA ASN A 62 -7.23 -3.54 -10.59
C ASN A 62 -8.64 -3.10 -10.21
N SER A 63 -9.08 -1.93 -10.69
CA SER A 63 -10.41 -1.37 -10.36
C SER A 63 -11.58 -2.29 -10.71
N SER A 64 -11.43 -3.23 -11.65
CA SER A 64 -12.42 -4.25 -11.99
C SER A 64 -12.64 -5.30 -10.89
N LEU A 65 -11.69 -5.45 -9.95
CA LEU A 65 -11.79 -6.35 -8.81
C LEU A 65 -12.55 -5.73 -7.62
N ASN A 66 -12.75 -4.42 -7.63
CA ASN A 66 -13.46 -3.72 -6.55
C ASN A 66 -14.97 -4.04 -6.64
N SER A 67 -15.49 -4.86 -5.72
CA SER A 67 -16.92 -5.22 -5.70
C SER A 67 -17.80 -4.16 -5.03
N GLY A 68 -17.19 -3.12 -4.45
CA GLY A 68 -17.87 -2.06 -3.70
C GLY A 68 -18.25 -2.48 -2.28
N GLN A 69 -17.71 -3.61 -1.78
CA GLN A 69 -17.89 -4.05 -0.41
C GLN A 69 -17.02 -3.26 0.56
N LYS A 70 -17.36 -3.29 1.86
CA LYS A 70 -16.54 -2.66 2.90
C LYS A 70 -15.29 -3.49 3.13
N ALA A 71 -14.12 -2.87 3.06
CA ALA A 71 -12.89 -3.55 3.36
C ALA A 71 -12.81 -3.92 4.85
N ASP A 72 -12.38 -5.14 5.12
CA ASP A 72 -12.14 -5.66 6.46
C ASP A 72 -10.71 -6.20 6.62
N HIS A 73 -9.93 -6.26 5.53
CA HIS A 73 -8.52 -6.65 5.53
C HIS A 73 -7.71 -5.63 4.72
N GLY A 74 -6.44 -5.46 5.11
CA GLY A 74 -5.47 -4.66 4.39
C GLY A 74 -4.23 -5.50 4.09
N LEU A 75 -3.93 -5.74 2.83
CA LEU A 75 -2.67 -6.33 2.40
C LEU A 75 -1.59 -5.24 2.36
N VAL A 76 -0.60 -5.35 3.23
CA VAL A 76 0.48 -4.36 3.37
C VAL A 76 1.75 -4.92 2.74
N LEU A 77 2.34 -4.18 1.81
CA LEU A 77 3.66 -4.48 1.25
C LEU A 77 4.69 -3.56 1.90
N MET A 78 5.78 -4.14 2.39
CA MET A 78 6.91 -3.44 2.96
C MET A 78 8.20 -3.79 2.24
N PHE A 79 9.09 -2.81 2.15
CA PHE A 79 10.47 -3.03 1.76
C PHE A 79 11.36 -3.00 2.99
N GLN A 80 12.21 -4.01 3.15
CA GLN A 80 13.25 -4.07 4.17
C GLN A 80 14.62 -4.22 3.50
N SER A 81 15.51 -3.26 3.71
CA SER A 81 16.91 -3.38 3.29
C SER A 81 17.65 -4.43 4.14
N LEU A 82 18.55 -5.18 3.52
CA LEU A 82 19.41 -6.17 4.19
C LEU A 82 20.70 -5.54 4.71
N GLY A 83 21.22 -4.52 4.02
CA GLY A 83 22.48 -3.85 4.38
C GLY A 83 22.29 -2.60 5.23
N SER A 84 21.05 -2.12 5.39
CA SER A 84 20.74 -0.92 6.19
C SER A 84 19.46 -1.11 6.99
N ASN A 85 19.29 -0.36 8.08
CA ASN A 85 18.09 -0.41 8.92
C ASN A 85 16.92 0.39 8.33
N ILE A 86 16.60 0.15 7.05
CA ILE A 86 15.45 0.76 6.38
C ILE A 86 14.37 -0.29 6.23
N THR A 87 13.28 -0.11 6.97
CA THR A 87 12.04 -0.87 6.83
C THR A 87 10.89 0.11 6.70
N GLN A 88 10.13 0.03 5.61
CA GLN A 88 9.00 0.94 5.39
C GLN A 88 7.92 0.30 4.51
N PRO A 89 6.63 0.64 4.73
CA PRO A 89 5.58 0.28 3.80
C PRO A 89 5.79 0.98 2.45
N ILE A 90 5.47 0.27 1.39
CA ILE A 90 5.56 0.76 0.01
C ILE A 90 4.20 0.77 -0.70
N ALA A 91 3.25 -0.03 -0.22
CA ALA A 91 1.87 -0.05 -0.69
C ALA A 91 0.95 -0.71 0.34
N VAL A 92 -0.34 -0.39 0.25
CA VAL A 92 -1.40 -1.08 0.96
C VAL A 92 -2.58 -1.27 0.03
N PHE A 93 -3.24 -2.43 0.09
CA PHE A 93 -4.44 -2.74 -0.68
C PHE A 93 -5.55 -3.14 0.27
N ALA A 94 -6.75 -2.60 0.08
CA ALA A 94 -7.90 -2.88 0.93
C ALA A 94 -8.79 -3.95 0.29
N SER A 95 -9.08 -5.03 1.01
CA SER A 95 -9.87 -6.17 0.51
C SER A 95 -11.03 -6.52 1.44
N LYS A 96 -12.03 -7.20 0.88
CA LYS A 96 -13.03 -7.94 1.65
C LYS A 96 -12.57 -9.40 1.76
N GLY A 97 -12.29 -9.81 2.99
CA GLY A 97 -11.73 -11.11 3.32
C GLY A 97 -10.22 -11.19 3.06
N SER A 98 -9.64 -12.30 3.48
CA SER A 98 -8.24 -12.62 3.24
C SER A 98 -7.94 -12.72 1.74
N VAL A 99 -6.81 -12.16 1.32
CA VAL A 99 -6.37 -12.14 -0.07
C VAL A 99 -5.98 -13.56 -0.45
N LYS A 100 -6.72 -14.13 -1.41
CA LYS A 100 -6.43 -15.45 -1.94
C LYS A 100 -5.26 -15.33 -2.92
N GLY A 101 -4.21 -16.11 -2.69
CA GLY A 101 -3.16 -16.31 -3.70
C GLY A 101 -3.66 -17.28 -4.75
N ASP A 102 -3.81 -16.81 -5.98
CA ASP A 102 -3.92 -17.65 -7.19
C ASP A 102 -2.54 -17.83 -7.84
#